data_AF-A0A0M9ARE0-F1
#
_entry.id   AF-A0A0M9ARE0-F1
#
_cell.length_a   1.000
_cell.length_b   1.000
_cell.length_c   1.000
_cell.angle_alpha   90.00
_cell.angle_beta   90.00
_cell.angle_gamma   90.00
#
_symmetry.space_group_name_H-M   'P 1'
#
loop_
_entity.id
_entity.type
_entity.pdbx_description
1 polymer ?
#
loop_
_entity_poly.entity_id
_entity_poly.type
_entity_poly.pdbx_seq_one_letter_code
_entity_poly.pdbx_strand_id
1 'polypeptide(L)'
;MAGDRQSVKTYVPTDQKEIWCDHADELDMSLSEFVRTMVQAGRKGFAPSDSATDEELASEGSNPGGHDLERRVRAALESGPRSWDELVQAVVGDVEDELEETLDELQDRNRVRYSGRDGGYVLTDE
;
A
#
# COMPACT_ATOMS: atom_id res chain seq x y z
N MET A 1 -28.42 19.22 -10.47
CA MET A 1 -28.79 19.12 -9.05
C MET A 1 -27.52 19.36 -8.24
N ALA A 2 -27.36 20.51 -7.59
CA ALA A 2 -26.19 20.77 -6.76
C ALA A 2 -26.33 19.94 -5.47
N GLY A 3 -25.51 18.89 -5.35
CA GLY A 3 -25.60 17.92 -4.28
C GLY A 3 -25.39 18.53 -2.90
N ASP A 4 -26.18 18.04 -1.95
CA ASP A 4 -26.12 18.39 -0.53
C ASP A 4 -24.75 18.03 0.05
N ARG A 5 -23.86 19.02 0.20
CA ARG A 5 -22.52 18.86 0.77
C ARG A 5 -22.51 19.40 2.18
N GLN A 6 -22.21 18.54 3.15
CA GLN A 6 -22.08 18.94 4.55
C GLN A 6 -20.61 19.01 4.95
N SER A 7 -20.21 20.11 5.57
CA SER A 7 -18.83 20.29 6.04
C SER A 7 -18.56 19.43 7.28
N VAL A 8 -17.43 18.72 7.27
CA VAL A 8 -16.93 17.95 8.41
C VAL A 8 -15.70 18.66 8.97
N LYS A 9 -15.62 18.79 10.30
CA LYS A 9 -14.45 19.34 10.98
C LYS A 9 -13.83 18.24 11.84
N THR A 10 -12.53 18.07 11.71
CA THR A 10 -11.73 17.17 12.55
C THR A 10 -10.46 17.89 12.98
N TYR A 11 -9.80 17.36 14.00
CA TYR A 11 -8.50 17.83 14.47
C TYR A 11 -7.43 16.85 14.04
N VAL A 12 -6.30 17.39 13.59
CA VAL A 12 -5.11 16.64 13.19
C VAL A 12 -3.88 17.29 13.81
N PRO A 13 -2.82 16.52 14.13
CA PRO A 13 -1.54 17.08 14.54
C PRO A 13 -1.03 18.12 13.52
N THR A 14 -0.38 19.17 14.01
CA THR A 14 0.08 20.29 13.17
C THR A 14 1.05 19.81 12.09
N ASP A 15 2.05 19.01 12.47
CA ASP A 15 3.06 18.47 11.55
C ASP A 15 2.42 17.64 10.42
N GLN A 16 1.37 16.88 10.74
CA GLN A 16 0.65 16.09 9.76
C GLN A 16 -0.13 16.96 8.78
N LYS A 17 -0.68 18.09 9.25
CA LYS A 17 -1.35 19.06 8.38
C LYS A 17 -0.37 19.72 7.42
N GLU A 18 0.85 20.03 7.87
CA GLU A 18 1.90 20.63 7.02
C GLU A 18 2.26 19.70 5.86
N ILE A 19 2.52 18.42 6.14
CA ILE A 19 2.77 17.41 5.09
C ILE A 19 1.63 17.34 4.07
N TRP A 20 0.37 17.42 4.53
CA TRP A 20 -0.77 17.41 3.63
C TRP A 20 -0.93 18.69 2.80
N CYS A 21 -0.54 19.84 3.35
CA CYS A 21 -0.48 21.08 2.58
C CYS A 21 0.54 20.94 1.45
N ASP A 22 1.76 20.50 1.79
CA ASP A 22 2.84 20.33 0.81
C ASP A 22 2.41 19.39 -0.32
N HIS A 23 1.82 18.22 0.00
CA HIS A 23 1.33 17.29 -1.00
C HIS A 23 0.15 17.84 -1.83
N ALA A 24 -0.71 18.68 -1.23
CA ALA A 24 -1.81 19.31 -1.95
C ALA A 24 -1.28 20.34 -2.96
N ASP A 25 -0.26 21.11 -2.57
CA ASP A 25 0.45 22.05 -3.44
C ASP A 25 1.19 21.31 -4.57
N GLU A 26 1.85 20.18 -4.29
CA GLU A 26 2.49 19.32 -5.32
C GLU A 26 1.49 18.80 -6.36
N LEU A 27 0.24 18.60 -5.96
CA LEU A 27 -0.84 18.09 -6.82
C LEU A 27 -1.75 19.20 -7.38
N ASP A 28 -1.38 20.47 -7.21
CA ASP A 28 -2.13 21.67 -7.66
C ASP A 28 -3.61 21.66 -7.20
N MET A 29 -3.88 21.17 -5.98
CA MET A 29 -5.24 21.04 -5.45
C MET A 29 -5.40 21.69 -4.08
N SER A 30 -6.64 22.01 -3.73
CA SER A 30 -6.91 22.54 -2.39
C SER A 30 -6.72 21.47 -1.31
N LEU A 31 -6.29 21.87 -0.10
CA LEU A 31 -6.19 20.94 1.04
C LEU A 31 -7.50 20.17 1.32
N SER A 32 -8.65 20.81 1.11
CA SER A 32 -9.95 20.15 1.31
C SER A 32 -10.24 19.07 0.25
N GLU A 33 -9.76 19.29 -0.96
CA GLU A 33 -9.87 18.33 -2.06
C GLU A 33 -8.90 17.17 -1.89
N PHE A 34 -7.65 17.47 -1.52
CA PHE A 34 -6.66 16.46 -1.16
C PHE A 34 -7.15 15.53 -0.03
N VAL A 35 -7.64 16.11 1.08
CA VAL A 35 -8.20 15.33 2.20
C VAL A 35 -9.41 14.50 1.75
N ARG A 36 -10.29 15.05 0.91
CA ARG A 36 -11.42 14.29 0.36
C ARG A 36 -10.95 13.09 -0.46
N THR A 37 -9.99 13.28 -1.36
CA THR A 37 -9.43 12.22 -2.20
C THR A 37 -8.76 11.12 -1.36
N MET A 38 -7.95 11.51 -0.36
CA MET A 38 -7.31 10.59 0.57
C MET A 38 -8.33 9.76 1.36
N VAL A 39 -9.37 10.40 1.88
CA VAL A 39 -10.45 9.72 2.62
C VAL A 39 -11.25 8.79 1.70
N GLN A 40 -11.53 9.21 0.46
CA GLN A 40 -12.22 8.37 -0.52
C GLN A 40 -11.37 7.14 -0.90
N ALA A 41 -10.07 7.31 -1.08
CA ALA A 41 -9.13 6.21 -1.34
C ALA A 41 -9.07 5.23 -0.15
N GLY A 42 -8.92 5.73 1.07
CA GLY A 42 -8.89 4.89 2.28
C GLY A 42 -10.22 4.18 2.56
N ARG A 43 -11.35 4.77 2.18
CA ARG A 43 -12.68 4.15 2.30
C ARG A 43 -13.05 3.23 1.15
N LYS A 44 -12.27 3.17 0.06
CA LYS A 44 -12.53 2.26 -1.08
C LYS A 44 -12.49 0.78 -0.66
N GLY A 45 -11.79 0.45 0.42
CA GLY A 45 -11.84 -0.88 1.08
C GLY A 45 -13.07 -1.14 1.97
N PHE A 46 -13.95 -0.15 2.18
CA PHE A 46 -15.10 -0.21 3.09
C PHE A 46 -16.44 0.19 2.43
N ALA A 47 -16.47 0.46 1.12
CA ALA A 47 -17.69 0.89 0.44
C ALA A 47 -18.51 -0.32 -0.08
N PRO A 48 -19.81 -0.45 0.25
CA PRO A 48 -20.71 -1.29 -0.52
C PRO A 48 -20.88 -0.68 -1.91
N SER A 49 -20.59 -1.48 -2.93
CA SER A 49 -20.56 -1.08 -4.34
C SER A 49 -21.93 -0.60 -4.81
N ASP A 50 -22.16 0.70 -4.84
CA ASP A 50 -23.25 1.30 -5.60
C ASP A 50 -22.80 2.64 -6.20
N SER A 51 -23.07 2.77 -7.49
CA SER A 51 -22.77 3.90 -8.41
C SER A 51 -21.43 3.84 -9.15
N ALA A 52 -21.52 3.26 -10.34
CA ALA A 52 -20.53 3.29 -11.42
C ALA A 52 -20.36 4.69 -12.05
N THR A 53 -19.23 4.83 -12.75
CA THR A 53 -18.78 5.94 -13.62
C THR A 53 -17.89 6.97 -12.91
N ASP A 54 -16.58 6.75 -12.94
CA ASP A 54 -15.71 7.53 -13.84
C ASP A 54 -14.31 6.90 -13.88
N GLU A 55 -13.90 6.58 -15.10
CA GLU A 55 -12.54 6.60 -15.66
C GLU A 55 -11.39 5.88 -14.92
N GLU A 56 -10.79 4.94 -15.67
CA GLU A 56 -9.48 4.33 -15.44
C GLU A 56 -8.38 5.40 -15.26
N LEU A 57 -8.29 5.97 -14.06
CA LEU A 57 -6.98 6.25 -13.49
C LEU A 57 -6.59 4.99 -12.73
N ALA A 58 -5.99 4.06 -13.48
CA ALA A 58 -5.00 3.16 -12.94
C ALA A 58 -3.84 4.04 -12.39
N SER A 59 -4.09 4.73 -11.28
CA SER A 59 -3.02 4.99 -10.36
C SER A 59 -2.65 3.63 -9.82
N GLU A 60 -1.61 3.05 -10.42
CA GLU A 60 -0.60 2.22 -9.76
C GLU A 60 -0.01 3.04 -8.59
N GLY A 61 -0.88 3.34 -7.62
CA GLY A 61 -0.64 4.20 -6.48
C GLY A 61 -0.69 3.33 -5.26
N SER A 62 0.44 2.67 -5.00
CA SER A 62 0.89 2.20 -3.68
C SER A 62 -0.20 1.74 -2.73
N ASN A 63 -0.67 0.52 -2.94
CA ASN A 63 -1.18 -0.30 -1.85
C ASN A 63 -0.42 -1.64 -1.82
N PRO A 64 0.92 -1.64 -1.56
CA PRO A 64 1.75 -2.81 -1.81
C PRO A 64 1.49 -3.96 -0.84
N GLY A 65 0.89 -3.69 0.33
CA GLY A 65 0.67 -4.72 1.37
C GLY A 65 -0.78 -5.15 1.58
N GLY A 66 -1.76 -4.27 1.31
CA GLY A 66 -3.16 -4.50 1.69
C GLY A 66 -3.90 -5.47 0.78
N HIS A 67 -3.77 -5.28 -0.55
CA HIS A 67 -4.41 -6.16 -1.53
C HIS A 67 -3.65 -7.46 -1.75
N ASP A 68 -2.36 -7.48 -1.41
CA ASP A 68 -1.54 -8.66 -1.63
C ASP A 68 -1.80 -9.74 -0.56
N LEU A 69 -1.88 -9.35 0.71
CA LEU A 69 -2.25 -10.29 1.78
C LEU A 69 -3.64 -10.89 1.56
N GLU A 70 -4.64 -10.09 1.19
CA GLU A 70 -5.99 -10.58 0.89
C GLU A 70 -5.97 -11.59 -0.27
N ARG A 71 -5.21 -11.30 -1.33
CA ARG A 71 -5.03 -12.18 -2.48
C ARG A 71 -4.35 -13.50 -2.09
N ARG A 72 -3.25 -13.44 -1.32
CA ARG A 72 -2.50 -14.60 -0.82
C ARG A 72 -3.37 -15.49 0.06
N VAL A 73 -4.11 -14.91 1.02
CA VAL A 73 -5.04 -15.65 1.89
C VAL A 73 -6.16 -16.30 1.08
N ARG A 74 -6.74 -15.58 0.10
CA ARG A 74 -7.76 -16.15 -0.79
C ARG A 74 -7.18 -17.32 -1.59
N ALA A 75 -6.03 -17.15 -2.23
CA ALA A 75 -5.36 -18.19 -3.02
C ALA A 75 -5.06 -19.45 -2.18
N ALA A 76 -4.59 -19.28 -0.95
CA ALA A 76 -4.35 -20.40 -0.03
C ALA A 76 -5.65 -21.18 0.27
N LEU A 77 -6.78 -20.49 0.41
CA LEU A 77 -8.09 -21.07 0.70
C LEU A 77 -8.81 -21.66 -0.51
N GLU A 78 -8.41 -21.34 -1.75
CA GLU A 78 -8.97 -21.95 -2.97
C GLU A 78 -8.73 -23.47 -3.01
N SER A 79 -7.64 -23.92 -2.39
CA SER A 79 -7.30 -25.34 -2.25
C SER A 79 -8.10 -26.08 -1.17
N GLY A 80 -8.89 -25.37 -0.35
CA GLY A 80 -9.71 -25.92 0.73
C GLY A 80 -9.55 -25.19 2.06
N PRO A 81 -10.31 -25.61 3.09
CA PRO A 81 -10.20 -25.03 4.42
C PRO A 81 -8.81 -25.29 5.02
N ARG A 82 -8.23 -24.24 5.60
CA ARG A 82 -6.89 -24.23 6.21
C ARG A 82 -6.99 -23.76 7.66
N SER A 83 -6.13 -24.29 8.51
CA SER A 83 -5.92 -23.78 9.87
C SER A 83 -5.16 -22.45 9.85
N TRP A 84 -5.15 -21.76 10.99
CA TRP A 84 -4.39 -20.51 11.14
C TRP A 84 -2.91 -20.70 10.81
N ASP A 85 -2.28 -21.75 11.36
CA ASP A 85 -0.86 -22.02 11.12
C ASP A 85 -0.54 -22.29 9.65
N GLU A 86 -1.44 -23.01 8.94
CA GLU A 86 -1.28 -23.26 7.51
C GLU A 86 -1.42 -21.99 6.66
N LEU A 87 -2.29 -21.05 7.06
CA LEU A 87 -2.42 -19.75 6.39
C LEU A 87 -1.20 -18.87 6.64
N VAL A 88 -0.68 -18.85 7.87
CA VAL A 88 0.56 -18.13 8.18
C VAL A 88 1.71 -18.69 7.37
N GLN A 89 1.84 -20.02 7.30
CA GLN A 89 2.92 -20.65 6.52
C GLN A 89 2.82 -20.32 5.03
N ALA A 90 1.62 -20.34 4.45
CA ALA A 90 1.42 -19.98 3.05
C ALA A 90 1.83 -18.52 2.77
N VAL A 91 1.33 -17.59 3.60
CA VAL A 91 1.62 -16.16 3.44
C VAL A 91 3.11 -15.85 3.67
N VAL A 92 3.72 -16.45 4.69
CA VAL A 92 5.14 -16.23 5.00
C VAL A 92 6.02 -16.80 3.90
N GLY A 93 5.71 -17.99 3.36
CA GLY A 93 6.45 -18.56 2.24
C GLY A 93 6.45 -17.64 1.02
N ASP A 94 5.29 -17.12 0.64
CA ASP A 94 5.19 -16.17 -0.48
C ASP A 94 6.02 -14.88 -0.24
N VAL A 95 6.08 -14.39 1.01
CA VAL A 95 6.91 -13.22 1.37
C VAL A 95 8.40 -13.56 1.37
N GLU A 96 8.77 -14.77 1.78
CA GLU A 96 10.16 -15.25 1.75
C GLU A 96 10.66 -15.34 0.29
N ASP A 97 9.84 -15.85 -0.62
CA ASP A 97 10.15 -15.93 -2.05
C ASP A 97 10.30 -14.51 -2.67
N GLU A 98 9.37 -13.59 -2.36
CA GLU A 98 9.41 -12.20 -2.83
C GLU A 98 10.65 -11.45 -2.29
N LEU A 99 11.05 -11.72 -1.05
CA LEU A 99 12.25 -11.18 -0.46
C LEU A 99 13.51 -11.72 -1.13
N GLU A 100 13.56 -13.02 -1.45
CA GLU A 100 14.68 -13.64 -2.18
C GLU A 100 14.86 -13.00 -3.56
N GLU A 101 13.78 -12.90 -4.35
CA GLU A 101 13.81 -12.26 -5.67
C GLU A 101 14.29 -10.81 -5.59
N THR A 102 13.77 -10.04 -4.64
CA THR A 102 14.18 -8.64 -4.44
C THR A 102 15.66 -8.52 -4.08
N LEU A 103 16.18 -9.41 -3.24
CA LEU A 103 17.58 -9.41 -2.84
C LEU A 103 18.51 -9.80 -4.00
N ASP A 104 18.09 -10.72 -4.86
CA ASP A 104 18.83 -11.10 -6.06
C ASP A 104 18.89 -9.93 -7.05
N GLU A 105 17.77 -9.26 -7.34
CA GLU A 105 17.75 -8.07 -8.21
C GLU A 105 18.63 -6.92 -7.69
N LEU A 106 18.67 -6.73 -6.36
CA LEU A 106 19.52 -5.71 -5.75
C LEU A 106 20.99 -6.07 -5.82
N GLN A 107 21.34 -7.36 -5.70
CA GLN A 107 22.70 -7.85 -5.84
C GLN A 107 23.20 -7.76 -7.29
N ASP A 108 22.35 -8.11 -8.27
CA ASP A 108 22.66 -7.98 -9.69
C ASP A 108 22.96 -6.53 -10.07
N ARG A 109 22.24 -5.58 -9.46
CA ARG A 109 22.48 -4.13 -9.61
C ARG A 109 23.60 -3.59 -8.72
N ASN A 110 24.35 -4.48 -8.04
CA ASN A 110 25.43 -4.14 -7.12
C ASN A 110 25.02 -3.17 -6.00
N ARG A 111 23.74 -3.13 -5.62
CA ARG A 111 23.21 -2.24 -4.56
C ARG A 111 23.33 -2.85 -3.17
N VAL A 112 23.28 -4.18 -3.10
CA VAL A 112 23.38 -4.96 -1.86
C VAL A 112 24.37 -6.10 -2.09
N ARG A 113 25.02 -6.59 -1.03
CA ARG A 113 25.84 -7.80 -1.04
C ARG A 113 25.71 -8.57 0.27
N TYR A 114 25.90 -9.88 0.24
CA TYR A 114 25.99 -10.67 1.46
C TYR A 114 27.36 -10.48 2.16
N SER A 115 27.35 -10.01 3.40
CA SER A 115 28.51 -9.97 4.30
C SER A 115 28.51 -11.21 5.20
N GLY A 116 29.37 -12.18 4.88
CA GLY A 116 29.58 -13.35 5.74
C GLY A 116 30.15 -13.03 7.12
N ARG A 117 30.78 -11.85 7.30
CA ARG A 117 31.29 -11.40 8.61
C ARG A 117 30.16 -10.94 9.52
N ASP A 118 29.21 -10.20 8.97
CA ASP A 118 28.10 -9.63 9.72
C ASP A 118 26.88 -10.57 9.73
N GLY A 119 26.94 -11.66 8.97
CA GLY A 119 25.90 -12.69 8.92
C GLY A 119 24.63 -12.23 8.21
N GLY A 120 24.75 -11.32 7.24
CA GLY A 120 23.58 -10.73 6.57
C GLY A 120 23.94 -9.87 5.36
N TYR A 121 22.93 -9.22 4.80
CA TYR A 121 23.08 -8.35 3.64
C TYR A 121 23.45 -6.92 4.06
N VAL A 122 24.42 -6.33 3.37
CA VAL A 122 24.86 -4.94 3.56
C VAL A 122 24.68 -4.17 2.27
N LEU A 123 24.41 -2.87 2.38
CA LEU A 123 24.43 -1.96 1.23
C LEU A 123 25.85 -1.88 0.67
N THR A 124 25.93 -1.80 -0.65
CA THR A 124 27.18 -1.46 -1.33
C THR A 124 27.18 0.05 -1.51
N ASP A 125 28.07 0.75 -0.81
CA ASP A 125 28.40 2.14 -1.17
C ASP A 125 28.94 2.15 -2.61
N GLU A 126 28.34 2.97 -3.46
CA GLU A 126 28.65 3.09 -4.89
C GLU A 126 30.15 3.36 -5.16
#